data_AF-A0A6L3C9Z5-F1
#
_entry.id   AF-A0A6L3C9Z5-F1
#
_cell.length_a   1.000
_cell.length_b   1.000
_cell.length_c   1.000
_cell.angle_alpha   90.00
_cell.angle_beta   90.00
_cell.angle_gamma   90.00
#
_symmetry.space_group_name_H-M   'P 1'
#
loop_
_entity.id
_entity.type
_entity.pdbx_description
1 polymer ?
#
loop_
_entity_poly.entity_id
_entity_poly.type
_entity_poly.pdbx_seq_one_letter_code
_entity_poly.pdbx_strand_id
1 'polypeptide(L)'
;MTTYVLVHGAWHGGWCWKKLVPFLKATGADVFTPTLTGMGERSHLNRHLNPSDITLDMHIQDIVQVLEYEGLEDVVLVGHAYAGMVITGVAEVCPERISHMVYVNGVTPSDGESMVDQLLPVRGPEFTAWVQDQIDNGDGFLPAPSSADEIQRRWGISNPNDQAWTLANVCPQPATAMASPVHMGNPEAVHIPKSFVGGGESGFDSVAERAMNSG
;
A
#
# COMPACT_ATOMS: atom_id res chain seq x y z
N MET A 1 12.49 -13.61 17.39
CA MET A 1 12.47 -12.15 17.16
C MET A 1 11.68 -11.96 15.89
N THR A 2 10.62 -11.16 15.89
CA THR A 2 9.78 -10.97 14.69
C THR A 2 10.30 -9.81 13.87
N THR A 3 10.40 -9.97 12.56
CA THR A 3 10.76 -8.89 11.62
C THR A 3 9.51 -8.44 10.88
N TYR A 4 9.18 -7.16 10.99
CA TYR A 4 8.07 -6.53 10.28
C TYR A 4 8.59 -5.65 9.15
N VAL A 5 8.00 -5.79 7.97
CA VAL A 5 8.16 -4.83 6.86
C VAL A 5 6.79 -4.19 6.62
N LEU A 6 6.67 -2.89 6.91
CA LEU A 6 5.43 -2.13 6.85
C LEU A 6 5.38 -1.27 5.59
N VAL A 7 4.53 -1.64 4.65
CA VAL A 7 4.37 -1.00 3.34
C VAL A 7 3.18 -0.03 3.38
N HIS A 8 3.43 1.22 3.02
CA HIS A 8 2.45 2.30 3.09
C HIS A 8 1.46 2.29 1.92
N GLY A 9 0.24 2.79 2.15
CA GLY A 9 -0.77 2.95 1.11
C GLY A 9 -0.52 4.14 0.18
N ALA A 10 -1.50 4.41 -0.69
CA ALA A 10 -1.45 5.48 -1.67
C ALA A 10 -1.32 6.86 -1.00
N TRP A 11 -0.65 7.79 -1.69
CA TRP A 11 -0.33 9.15 -1.24
C TRP A 11 0.60 9.25 -0.01
N HIS A 12 0.99 8.14 0.62
CA HIS A 12 1.84 8.12 1.81
C HIS A 12 3.30 7.79 1.49
N GLY A 13 4.14 7.79 2.53
CA GLY A 13 5.48 7.21 2.54
C GLY A 13 5.67 6.41 3.82
N GLY A 14 6.85 5.80 4.00
CA GLY A 14 7.17 5.01 5.20
C GLY A 14 7.00 5.77 6.52
N TRP A 15 7.06 7.11 6.47
CA TRP A 15 6.79 8.02 7.58
C TRP A 15 5.43 7.78 8.25
N CYS A 16 4.42 7.23 7.56
CA CYS A 16 3.08 7.03 8.13
C CYS A 16 3.09 6.06 9.31
N TRP A 17 4.06 5.14 9.34
CA TRP A 17 4.27 4.17 10.40
C TRP A 17 5.04 4.70 11.61
N LYS A 18 5.52 5.96 11.57
CA LYS A 18 6.40 6.55 12.60
C LYS A 18 5.84 6.44 14.02
N LYS A 19 4.53 6.55 14.18
CA LYS A 19 3.87 6.43 15.49
C LYS A 19 3.65 4.98 15.93
N LEU A 20 3.59 4.02 15.01
CA LEU A 20 3.41 2.60 15.31
C LEU A 20 4.73 1.91 15.68
N VAL A 21 5.82 2.27 14.99
CA VAL A 21 7.14 1.62 15.13
C VAL A 21 7.61 1.48 16.60
N PRO A 22 7.49 2.49 17.48
CA PRO A 22 7.92 2.34 18.88
C PRO A 22 7.19 1.23 19.64
N PHE A 23 5.91 1.01 19.35
CA PHE A 23 5.11 -0.02 20.01
C PHE A 23 5.53 -1.42 19.58
N LEU A 24 5.80 -1.62 18.28
CA LEU A 24 6.32 -2.90 17.77
C LEU A 24 7.74 -3.17 18.28
N LYS A 25 8.62 -2.16 18.27
CA LYS A 25 9.98 -2.33 18.81
C LYS A 25 9.99 -2.66 20.31
N ALA A 26 9.01 -2.16 21.08
CA ALA A 26 8.87 -2.48 22.50
C ALA A 26 8.53 -3.97 22.77
N THR A 27 8.04 -4.71 21.78
CA THR A 27 7.85 -6.17 21.89
C THR A 27 9.13 -6.97 21.59
N GLY A 28 10.22 -6.28 21.23
CA GLY A 28 11.47 -6.88 20.78
C GLY A 28 11.48 -7.23 19.30
N ALA A 29 10.59 -6.65 18.49
CA ALA A 29 10.56 -6.84 17.04
C ALA A 29 11.49 -5.87 16.29
N ASP A 30 12.03 -6.32 15.16
CA ASP A 30 12.66 -5.46 14.17
C ASP A 30 11.61 -4.93 13.19
N VAL A 31 11.75 -3.67 12.77
CA VAL A 31 10.72 -2.97 11.99
C VAL A 31 11.36 -2.13 10.91
N PHE A 32 10.99 -2.42 9.67
CA PHE A 32 11.35 -1.68 8.45
C PHE A 32 10.11 -0.99 7.90
N THR A 33 10.27 0.26 7.47
CA THR A 33 9.18 1.08 6.92
C THR A 33 9.63 1.70 5.59
N PRO A 34 9.87 0.88 4.56
CA PRO A 34 10.37 1.38 3.29
C PRO A 34 9.36 2.30 2.62
N THR A 35 9.88 3.26 1.86
CA THR A 35 9.08 4.15 1.02
C THR A 35 9.21 3.73 -0.43
N LEU A 36 8.07 3.62 -1.10
CA LEU A 36 7.96 3.27 -2.51
C LEU A 36 8.52 4.40 -3.41
N THR A 37 9.05 4.06 -4.57
CA THR A 37 9.61 5.01 -5.55
C THR A 37 8.59 6.09 -5.92
N GLY A 38 9.01 7.35 -5.96
CA GLY A 38 8.11 8.47 -6.28
C GLY A 38 7.13 8.87 -5.18
N MET A 39 7.19 8.20 -4.01
CA MET A 39 6.34 8.47 -2.85
C MET A 39 7.13 9.07 -1.69
N GLY A 40 6.46 9.73 -0.75
CA GLY A 40 7.07 10.27 0.48
C GLY A 40 8.37 11.05 0.24
N GLU A 41 9.43 10.71 0.97
CA GLU A 41 10.76 11.32 0.79
C GLU A 41 11.42 10.99 -0.57
N ARG A 42 10.93 9.98 -1.29
CA ARG A 42 11.35 9.62 -2.66
C ARG A 42 10.58 10.36 -3.74
N SER A 43 9.59 11.20 -3.40
CA SER A 43 8.85 12.04 -4.37
C SER A 43 9.74 12.98 -5.18
N HIS A 44 10.92 13.33 -4.67
CA HIS A 44 11.92 14.10 -5.41
C HIS A 44 12.43 13.39 -6.69
N LEU A 45 12.20 12.08 -6.84
CA LEU A 45 12.54 11.30 -8.04
C LEU A 45 11.56 11.58 -9.19
N ASN A 46 10.35 12.09 -8.93
CA ASN A 46 9.32 12.32 -9.94
C ASN A 46 9.72 13.37 -11.00
N ARG A 47 10.75 14.20 -10.71
CA ARG A 47 11.33 15.13 -11.68
C ARG A 47 12.35 14.48 -12.63
N HIS A 48 12.77 13.25 -12.33
CA HIS A 48 13.84 12.52 -13.00
C HIS A 48 13.36 11.23 -13.67
N LEU A 49 12.17 10.76 -13.31
CA LEU A 49 11.54 9.56 -13.85
C LEU A 49 10.36 9.97 -14.72
N ASN A 50 10.10 9.20 -15.76
CA ASN A 50 8.84 9.30 -16.48
C ASN A 50 7.74 8.67 -15.59
N PRO A 51 6.61 9.35 -15.34
CA PRO A 51 5.54 8.80 -14.50
C PRO A 51 5.03 7.44 -14.98
N SER A 52 5.08 7.17 -16.29
CA SER A 52 4.69 5.88 -16.86
C SER A 52 5.59 4.72 -16.46
N ASP A 53 6.81 5.00 -16.02
CA ASP A 53 7.76 3.96 -15.62
C ASP A 53 7.56 3.55 -14.16
N ILE A 54 6.80 4.33 -13.38
CA ILE A 54 6.49 4.03 -11.98
C ILE A 54 5.24 3.13 -11.96
N THR A 55 5.46 1.83 -12.20
CA THR A 55 4.44 0.78 -12.25
C THR A 55 4.24 0.10 -10.90
N LEU A 56 3.23 -0.79 -10.80
CA LEU A 56 3.09 -1.67 -9.63
C LEU A 56 4.33 -2.58 -9.47
N ASP A 57 4.88 -3.09 -10.56
CA ASP A 57 6.11 -3.90 -10.55
C ASP A 57 7.30 -3.13 -9.95
N MET A 58 7.44 -1.84 -10.26
CA MET A 58 8.50 -1.02 -9.64
C MET A 58 8.33 -0.95 -8.12
N HIS A 59 7.10 -0.79 -7.63
CA HIS A 59 6.82 -0.79 -6.20
C HIS A 59 6.99 -2.15 -5.54
N ILE A 60 6.65 -3.24 -6.23
CA ILE A 60 6.94 -4.61 -5.77
C ILE A 60 8.45 -4.78 -5.62
N GLN A 61 9.22 -4.37 -6.65
CA GLN A 61 10.68 -4.45 -6.62
C GLN A 61 11.28 -3.59 -5.51
N ASP A 62 10.76 -2.39 -5.23
CA ASP A 62 11.24 -1.58 -4.11
C ASP A 62 11.24 -2.37 -2.77
N ILE A 63 10.25 -3.23 -2.55
CA ILE A 63 10.15 -4.05 -1.34
C ILE A 63 11.02 -5.31 -1.44
N VAL A 64 11.02 -6.00 -2.58
CA VAL A 64 11.90 -7.16 -2.82
C VAL A 64 13.37 -6.80 -2.58
N GLN A 65 13.81 -5.64 -3.09
CA GLN A 65 15.18 -5.16 -2.88
C GLN A 65 15.45 -4.86 -1.40
N VAL A 66 14.48 -4.38 -0.62
CA VAL A 66 14.65 -4.21 0.83
C VAL A 66 14.83 -5.57 1.51
N LEU A 67 14.02 -6.57 1.15
CA LEU A 67 14.15 -7.92 1.71
C LEU A 67 15.51 -8.54 1.37
N GLU A 68 15.99 -8.38 0.14
CA GLU A 68 17.26 -8.96 -0.31
C GLU A 68 18.47 -8.27 0.32
N TYR A 69 18.57 -6.93 0.25
CA TYR A 69 19.77 -6.21 0.67
C TYR A 69 19.92 -6.09 2.18
N GLU A 70 18.82 -6.12 2.92
CA GLU A 70 18.85 -6.22 4.39
C GLU A 70 18.95 -7.68 4.86
N GLY A 71 18.93 -8.65 3.94
CA GLY A 71 19.05 -10.08 4.25
C GLY A 71 17.88 -10.61 5.10
N LEU A 72 16.67 -10.11 4.84
CA LEU A 72 15.49 -10.43 5.65
C LEU A 72 14.86 -11.76 5.19
N GLU A 73 14.59 -12.60 6.18
CA GLU A 73 13.91 -13.89 6.08
C GLU A 73 12.84 -13.97 7.18
N ASP A 74 11.89 -14.91 7.04
CA ASP A 74 10.78 -15.11 7.97
C ASP A 74 9.97 -13.82 8.28
N VAL A 75 9.80 -12.95 7.28
CA VAL A 75 9.22 -11.62 7.45
C VAL A 75 7.70 -11.65 7.58
N VAL A 76 7.18 -10.88 8.54
CA VAL A 76 5.76 -10.48 8.56
C VAL A 76 5.60 -9.24 7.69
N LEU A 77 5.05 -9.46 6.49
CA LEU A 77 4.87 -8.42 5.48
C LEU A 77 3.49 -7.76 5.64
N VAL A 78 3.47 -6.47 5.95
CA VAL A 78 2.26 -5.71 6.29
C VAL A 78 2.00 -4.65 5.22
N GLY A 79 0.79 -4.59 4.68
CA GLY A 79 0.40 -3.61 3.67
C GLY A 79 -0.88 -2.86 4.05
N HIS A 80 -0.83 -1.53 4.02
CA HIS A 80 -2.01 -0.66 4.19
C HIS A 80 -2.64 -0.25 2.85
N ALA A 81 -3.96 -0.36 2.72
CA ALA A 81 -4.73 0.09 1.56
C ALA A 81 -4.15 -0.39 0.22
N TYR A 82 -3.65 0.54 -0.61
CA TYR A 82 -2.98 0.28 -1.88
C TYR A 82 -1.85 -0.76 -1.77
N ALA A 83 -1.12 -0.77 -0.65
CA ALA A 83 -0.05 -1.73 -0.45
C ALA A 83 -0.53 -3.18 -0.39
N GLY A 84 -1.84 -3.44 -0.29
CA GLY A 84 -2.40 -4.75 -0.57
C GLY A 84 -1.97 -5.29 -1.93
N MET A 85 -2.01 -4.46 -2.99
CA MET A 85 -1.49 -4.81 -4.32
C MET A 85 0.00 -5.15 -4.27
N VAL A 86 0.78 -4.32 -3.58
CA VAL A 86 2.24 -4.42 -3.51
C VAL A 86 2.66 -5.68 -2.77
N ILE A 87 2.14 -5.93 -1.57
CA ILE A 87 2.53 -7.10 -0.78
C ILE A 87 2.09 -8.41 -1.44
N THR A 88 0.95 -8.42 -2.16
CA THR A 88 0.54 -9.56 -2.99
C THR A 88 1.59 -9.86 -4.05
N GLY A 89 2.04 -8.84 -4.80
CA GLY A 89 3.09 -9.05 -5.80
C GLY A 89 4.45 -9.44 -5.22
N VAL A 90 4.82 -8.93 -4.05
CA VAL A 90 6.07 -9.33 -3.36
C VAL A 90 6.04 -10.83 -3.01
N ALA A 91 4.89 -11.34 -2.56
CA ALA A 91 4.70 -12.75 -2.27
C ALA A 91 4.82 -13.65 -3.50
N GLU A 92 4.48 -13.15 -4.69
CA GLU A 92 4.65 -13.89 -5.94
C GLU A 92 6.13 -13.98 -6.38
N VAL A 93 6.94 -12.97 -6.02
CA VAL A 93 8.36 -12.88 -6.42
C VAL A 93 9.29 -13.64 -5.47
N CYS A 94 9.09 -13.53 -4.14
CA CYS A 94 9.98 -14.11 -3.13
C CYS A 94 9.21 -14.71 -1.94
N PRO A 95 8.28 -15.66 -2.19
CA PRO A 95 7.43 -16.24 -1.14
C PRO A 95 8.23 -16.85 0.01
N GLU A 96 9.41 -17.39 -0.26
CA GLU A 96 10.28 -18.05 0.71
C GLU A 96 10.79 -17.11 1.82
N ARG A 97 10.74 -15.79 1.61
CA ARG A 97 11.17 -14.80 2.61
C ARG A 97 10.05 -14.37 3.55
N ILE A 98 8.81 -14.76 3.28
CA ILE A 98 7.62 -14.22 3.95
C ILE A 98 6.99 -15.30 4.83
N SER A 99 6.96 -15.06 6.13
CA SER A 99 6.32 -15.96 7.10
C SER A 99 4.83 -15.72 7.24
N HIS A 100 4.38 -14.47 7.02
CA HIS A 100 2.97 -14.08 7.18
C HIS A 100 2.67 -12.78 6.43
N MET A 101 1.46 -12.65 5.87
CA MET A 101 0.98 -11.41 5.25
C MET A 101 -0.14 -10.78 6.06
N VAL A 102 -0.08 -9.48 6.28
CA VAL A 102 -1.12 -8.72 7.01
C VAL A 102 -1.63 -7.56 6.17
N TYR A 103 -2.91 -7.61 5.82
CA TYR A 103 -3.61 -6.55 5.10
C TYR A 103 -4.31 -5.64 6.12
N VAL A 104 -3.83 -4.40 6.28
CA VAL A 104 -4.40 -3.42 7.21
C VAL A 104 -5.27 -2.46 6.42
N ASN A 105 -6.59 -2.55 6.53
CA ASN A 105 -7.50 -1.84 5.60
C ASN A 105 -6.99 -1.95 4.15
N GLY A 106 -6.49 -3.13 3.76
CA GLY A 106 -5.81 -3.36 2.49
C GLY A 106 -6.78 -3.87 1.44
N VAL A 107 -6.44 -3.73 0.16
CA VAL A 107 -7.12 -4.48 -0.90
C VAL A 107 -6.55 -5.90 -1.02
N THR A 108 -7.37 -6.85 -1.47
CA THR A 108 -6.97 -8.25 -1.68
C THR A 108 -7.31 -8.62 -3.14
N PRO A 109 -6.44 -8.26 -4.09
CA PRO A 109 -6.72 -8.45 -5.52
C PRO A 109 -6.69 -9.93 -5.92
N SER A 110 -7.40 -10.23 -7.00
CA SER A 110 -7.27 -11.45 -7.78
C SER A 110 -6.22 -11.27 -8.88
N ASP A 111 -5.77 -12.37 -9.49
CA ASP A 111 -4.87 -12.31 -10.64
C ASP A 111 -5.43 -11.41 -11.76
N GLY A 112 -4.58 -10.54 -12.28
CA GLY A 112 -4.91 -9.60 -13.35
C GLY A 112 -5.68 -8.35 -12.90
N GLU A 113 -6.08 -8.24 -11.64
CA GLU A 113 -6.73 -7.01 -11.14
C GLU A 113 -5.71 -5.91 -10.88
N SER A 114 -6.09 -4.67 -11.15
CA SER A 114 -5.37 -3.45 -10.78
C SER A 114 -5.96 -2.81 -9.52
N MET A 115 -5.33 -1.77 -8.99
CA MET A 115 -5.94 -1.00 -7.90
C MET A 115 -7.24 -0.33 -8.35
N VAL A 116 -7.36 0.08 -9.63
CA VAL A 116 -8.58 0.70 -10.17
C VAL A 116 -9.78 -0.25 -10.07
N ASP A 117 -9.59 -1.53 -10.36
CA ASP A 117 -10.62 -2.56 -10.24
C ASP A 117 -11.09 -2.71 -8.79
N GLN A 118 -10.16 -2.59 -7.84
CA GLN A 118 -10.46 -2.64 -6.40
C GLN A 118 -11.17 -1.39 -5.88
N LEU A 119 -11.08 -0.24 -6.57
CA LEU A 119 -11.69 1.01 -6.08
C LEU A 119 -13.21 0.98 -6.11
N LEU A 120 -13.83 0.31 -7.08
CA LEU A 120 -15.29 0.28 -7.18
C LEU A 120 -15.95 -0.26 -5.90
N PRO A 121 -15.56 -1.44 -5.36
CA PRO A 121 -16.13 -1.94 -4.11
C PRO A 121 -15.68 -1.18 -2.84
N VAL A 122 -14.57 -0.43 -2.90
CA VAL A 122 -13.99 0.25 -1.71
C VAL A 122 -14.44 1.70 -1.59
N ARG A 123 -14.48 2.43 -2.70
CA ARG A 123 -14.69 3.90 -2.76
C ARG A 123 -15.90 4.29 -3.61
N GLY A 124 -16.53 3.35 -4.30
CA GLY A 124 -17.72 3.57 -5.10
C GLY A 124 -17.44 4.17 -6.49
N PRO A 125 -18.47 4.23 -7.35
CA PRO A 125 -18.31 4.52 -8.77
C PRO A 125 -17.81 5.94 -9.07
N GLU A 126 -18.19 6.94 -8.27
CA GLU A 126 -17.76 8.33 -8.48
C GLU A 126 -16.25 8.48 -8.30
N PHE A 127 -15.69 7.89 -7.24
CA PHE A 127 -14.26 7.95 -6.98
C PHE A 127 -13.47 7.14 -8.01
N THR A 128 -13.96 5.94 -8.38
CA THR A 128 -13.33 5.13 -9.42
C THR A 128 -13.30 5.85 -10.76
N ALA A 129 -14.41 6.49 -11.16
CA ALA A 129 -14.46 7.27 -12.40
C ALA A 129 -13.51 8.46 -12.38
N TRP A 130 -13.38 9.16 -11.23
CA TRP A 130 -12.40 10.22 -11.07
C TRP A 130 -10.96 9.72 -11.21
N VAL A 131 -10.62 8.58 -10.58
CA VAL A 131 -9.28 7.98 -10.74
C VAL A 131 -9.02 7.59 -12.19
N GLN A 132 -10.00 6.99 -12.86
CA GLN A 132 -9.88 6.62 -14.28
C GLN A 132 -9.63 7.85 -15.16
N ASP A 133 -10.36 8.95 -14.94
CA ASP A 133 -10.15 10.19 -15.67
C ASP A 133 -8.74 10.75 -15.48
N GLN A 134 -8.19 10.70 -14.26
CA GLN A 134 -6.81 11.12 -14.01
C GLN A 134 -5.78 10.20 -14.66
N ILE A 135 -6.06 8.91 -14.80
CA ILE A 135 -5.19 7.98 -15.53
C ILE A 135 -5.21 8.28 -17.03
N ASP A 136 -6.40 8.51 -17.60
CA ASP A 136 -6.58 8.68 -19.04
C ASP A 136 -6.17 10.08 -19.52
N ASN A 137 -6.45 11.11 -18.71
CA ASN A 137 -6.36 12.52 -19.10
C ASN A 137 -5.44 13.36 -18.20
N GLY A 138 -4.88 12.78 -17.13
CA GLY A 138 -3.99 13.49 -16.20
C GLY A 138 -2.55 13.61 -16.67
N ASP A 139 -1.69 14.10 -15.78
CA ASP A 139 -0.26 14.32 -16.03
C ASP A 139 0.63 13.14 -15.58
N GLY A 140 0.01 11.99 -15.33
CA GLY A 140 0.67 10.78 -14.82
C GLY A 140 0.63 10.63 -13.29
N PHE A 141 0.05 11.58 -12.56
CA PHE A 141 -0.15 11.46 -11.11
C PHE A 141 -1.59 11.78 -10.67
N LEU A 142 -2.08 11.05 -9.67
CA LEU A 142 -3.26 11.44 -8.93
C LEU A 142 -2.87 12.52 -7.91
N PRO A 143 -3.57 13.65 -7.83
CA PRO A 143 -3.25 14.73 -6.90
C PRO A 143 -3.36 14.24 -5.45
N ALA A 144 -2.50 14.80 -4.60
CA ALA A 144 -2.55 14.57 -3.16
C ALA A 144 -3.77 15.26 -2.54
N PRO A 145 -4.33 14.71 -1.44
CA PRO A 145 -5.33 15.42 -0.66
C PRO A 145 -4.85 16.79 -0.19
N SER A 146 -5.75 17.78 -0.23
CA SER A 146 -5.39 19.18 0.02
C SER A 146 -6.08 19.81 1.24
N SER A 147 -6.93 19.07 1.96
CA SER A 147 -7.66 19.60 3.12
C SER A 147 -7.80 18.58 4.25
N ALA A 148 -7.95 19.07 5.48
CA ALA A 148 -8.19 18.25 6.66
C ALA A 148 -9.48 17.42 6.55
N ASP A 149 -10.53 17.97 5.93
CA ASP A 149 -11.79 17.25 5.67
C ASP A 149 -11.57 16.05 4.74
N GLU A 150 -10.68 16.20 3.76
CA GLU A 150 -10.33 15.11 2.88
C GLU A 150 -9.52 14.03 3.60
N ILE A 151 -8.57 14.42 4.47
CA ILE A 151 -7.85 13.50 5.35
C ILE A 151 -8.83 12.70 6.22
N GLN A 152 -9.76 13.38 6.89
CA GLN A 152 -10.79 12.78 7.73
C GLN A 152 -11.65 11.79 6.95
N ARG A 153 -12.13 12.18 5.76
CA ARG A 153 -13.03 11.37 4.94
C ARG A 153 -12.35 10.11 4.41
N ARG A 154 -11.08 10.22 3.96
CA ARG A 154 -10.33 9.11 3.38
C ARG A 154 -9.81 8.13 4.42
N TRP A 155 -9.28 8.64 5.54
CA TRP A 155 -8.50 7.85 6.51
C TRP A 155 -9.06 7.84 7.93
N GLY A 156 -10.17 8.52 8.20
CA GLY A 156 -10.77 8.58 9.54
C GLY A 156 -9.96 9.36 10.57
N ILE A 157 -8.88 10.05 10.16
CA ILE A 157 -8.02 10.82 11.07
C ILE A 157 -8.75 12.10 11.48
N SER A 158 -9.16 12.16 12.75
CA SER A 158 -9.92 13.28 13.32
C SER A 158 -9.13 14.20 14.25
N ASN A 159 -7.96 13.77 14.71
CA ASN A 159 -7.10 14.62 15.51
C ASN A 159 -6.50 15.74 14.63
N PRO A 160 -6.69 17.03 14.94
CA PRO A 160 -6.20 18.12 14.09
C PRO A 160 -4.68 18.15 13.91
N ASN A 161 -3.90 17.76 14.91
CA ASN A 161 -2.43 17.68 14.78
C ASN A 161 -2.03 16.57 13.81
N ASP A 162 -2.78 15.48 13.80
CA ASP A 162 -2.51 14.35 12.92
C ASP A 162 -2.98 14.64 11.50
N GLN A 163 -4.09 15.36 11.34
CA GLN A 163 -4.51 15.88 10.04
C GLN A 163 -3.46 16.83 9.45
N ALA A 164 -2.96 17.78 10.24
CA ALA A 164 -1.92 18.70 9.81
C ALA A 164 -0.61 17.98 9.47
N TRP A 165 -0.22 16.99 10.29
CA TRP A 165 0.96 16.16 10.03
C TRP A 165 0.81 15.36 8.75
N THR A 166 -0.32 14.67 8.53
CA THR A 166 -0.58 13.90 7.31
C THR A 166 -0.59 14.81 6.09
N LEU A 167 -1.32 15.94 6.14
CA LEU A 167 -1.41 16.88 5.02
C LEU A 167 -0.04 17.43 4.59
N ALA A 168 0.88 17.64 5.54
CA ALA A 168 2.22 18.10 5.25
C ALA A 168 3.15 17.04 4.60
N ASN A 169 2.77 15.75 4.64
CA ASN A 169 3.63 14.65 4.20
C ASN A 169 3.04 13.82 3.05
N VAL A 170 1.76 13.97 2.74
CA VAL A 170 1.17 13.32 1.55
C VAL A 170 1.74 13.91 0.26
N CYS A 171 1.88 13.07 -0.75
CA CYS A 171 2.38 13.47 -2.08
C CYS A 171 1.51 12.90 -3.19
N PRO A 172 1.60 13.41 -4.44
CA PRO A 172 0.89 12.84 -5.57
C PRO A 172 1.23 11.35 -5.76
N GLN A 173 0.24 10.57 -6.18
CA GLN A 173 0.36 9.12 -6.39
C GLN A 173 0.59 8.82 -7.89
N PRO A 174 1.63 8.05 -8.26
CA PRO A 174 1.82 7.61 -9.65
C PRO A 174 0.58 6.90 -10.19
N ALA A 175 0.03 7.41 -11.29
CA ALA A 175 -1.21 6.90 -11.87
C ALA A 175 -1.01 5.52 -12.51
N THR A 176 0.13 5.29 -13.17
CA THR A 176 0.45 4.00 -13.79
C THR A 176 0.54 2.87 -12.78
N ALA A 177 1.08 3.13 -11.58
CA ALA A 177 1.10 2.17 -10.49
C ALA A 177 -0.30 1.75 -9.99
N MET A 178 -1.31 2.60 -10.17
CA MET A 178 -2.71 2.29 -9.84
C MET A 178 -3.37 1.42 -10.92
N ALA A 179 -3.01 1.64 -12.18
CA ALA A 179 -3.59 0.95 -13.34
C ALA A 179 -2.91 -0.39 -13.67
N SER A 180 -1.67 -0.58 -13.20
CA SER A 180 -0.90 -1.80 -13.45
C SER A 180 -1.56 -3.00 -12.73
N PRO A 181 -1.79 -4.13 -13.42
CA PRO A 181 -2.35 -5.32 -12.80
C PRO A 181 -1.32 -6.01 -11.91
N VAL A 182 -1.78 -6.72 -10.88
CA VAL A 182 -0.95 -7.72 -10.20
C VAL A 182 -1.01 -9.04 -10.96
N HIS A 183 0.10 -9.76 -11.03
CA HIS A 183 0.18 -11.09 -11.62
C HIS A 183 0.42 -12.13 -10.54
N MET A 184 -0.43 -13.15 -10.50
CA MET A 184 -0.40 -14.21 -9.49
C MET A 184 -0.33 -15.57 -10.17
N GLY A 185 0.39 -16.51 -9.57
CA GLY A 185 0.53 -17.87 -10.09
C GLY A 185 1.64 -18.70 -9.46
N ASN A 186 2.38 -18.14 -8.49
CA ASN A 186 3.39 -18.86 -7.74
C ASN A 186 2.71 -19.81 -6.74
N PRO A 187 2.91 -21.15 -6.86
CA PRO A 187 2.24 -22.10 -5.98
C PRO A 187 2.67 -21.95 -4.51
N GLU A 188 3.89 -21.48 -4.25
CA GLU A 188 4.38 -21.29 -2.87
C GLU A 188 3.71 -20.09 -2.19
N ALA A 189 3.38 -19.04 -2.95
CA ALA A 189 2.72 -17.84 -2.43
C ALA A 189 1.31 -18.13 -1.86
N VAL A 190 0.64 -19.15 -2.38
CA VAL A 190 -0.68 -19.59 -1.92
C VAL A 190 -0.64 -20.12 -0.49
N HIS A 191 0.51 -20.67 -0.06
CA HIS A 191 0.66 -21.28 1.26
C HIS A 191 1.01 -20.29 2.37
N ILE A 192 1.32 -19.03 2.04
CA ILE A 192 1.66 -18.02 3.04
C ILE A 192 0.40 -17.66 3.85
N PRO A 193 0.43 -17.79 5.19
CA PRO A 193 -0.67 -17.39 6.04
C PRO A 193 -1.01 -15.90 5.90
N LYS A 194 -2.31 -15.59 5.86
CA LYS A 194 -2.82 -14.22 5.65
C LYS A 194 -3.68 -13.80 6.84
N SER A 195 -3.64 -12.53 7.19
CA SER A 195 -4.56 -11.92 8.14
C SER A 195 -5.04 -10.57 7.64
N PHE A 196 -6.27 -10.24 7.99
CA PHE A 196 -6.87 -8.95 7.70
C PHE A 196 -7.13 -8.19 9.00
N VAL A 197 -6.68 -6.94 9.06
CA VAL A 197 -6.94 -6.03 10.17
C VAL A 197 -7.79 -4.88 9.63
N GLY A 198 -9.08 -4.92 9.95
CA GLY A 198 -10.01 -3.82 9.68
C GLY A 198 -9.98 -2.77 10.79
N GLY A 199 -10.16 -1.50 10.42
CA GLY A 199 -10.36 -0.37 11.31
C GLY A 199 -11.49 0.53 10.84
N GLY A 200 -11.76 1.63 11.55
CA GLY A 200 -12.83 2.59 11.20
C GLY A 200 -12.55 3.46 9.96
N GLU A 201 -11.63 3.04 9.09
CA GLU A 201 -11.38 3.71 7.82
C GLU A 201 -12.51 3.37 6.85
N SER A 202 -13.12 4.39 6.26
CA SER A 202 -14.31 4.22 5.41
C SER A 202 -14.04 3.30 4.21
N GLY A 203 -14.98 2.42 3.89
CA GLY A 203 -15.02 1.71 2.60
C GLY A 203 -14.31 0.35 2.55
N PHE A 204 -13.55 -0.04 3.59
CA PHE A 204 -12.89 -1.35 3.62
C PHE A 204 -13.74 -2.47 4.22
N ASP A 205 -14.95 -2.18 4.70
CA ASP A 205 -15.88 -3.18 5.24
C ASP A 205 -16.17 -4.30 4.23
N SER A 206 -16.39 -3.94 2.96
CA SER A 206 -16.65 -4.90 1.88
C SER A 206 -15.43 -5.78 1.57
N VAL A 207 -14.21 -5.27 1.82
CA VAL A 207 -12.98 -6.04 1.65
C VAL A 207 -12.76 -6.98 2.83
N ALA A 208 -13.04 -6.52 4.05
CA ALA A 208 -13.00 -7.36 5.24
C ALA A 208 -13.95 -8.56 5.09
N GLU A 209 -15.16 -8.35 4.54
CA GLU A 209 -16.10 -9.44 4.22
C GLU A 209 -15.53 -10.43 3.19
N ARG A 210 -14.89 -9.96 2.11
CA ARG A 210 -14.22 -10.84 1.14
C ARG A 210 -13.07 -11.62 1.77
N ALA A 211 -12.25 -10.97 2.60
CA ALA A 211 -11.14 -11.59 3.31
C ALA A 211 -11.63 -12.71 4.25
N MET A 212 -12.73 -12.48 4.98
CA MET A 212 -13.34 -13.51 5.84
C MET A 212 -13.89 -14.71 5.04
N ASN A 213 -14.31 -14.50 3.80
CA ASN A 213 -14.90 -15.53 2.94
C ASN A 213 -13.87 -16.28 2.09
N SER A 214 -12.62 -15.80 2.00
CA SER A 214 -11.58 -16.37 1.11
C SER A 214 -10.70 -17.46 1.73
N GLY A 215 -10.90 -17.78 3.03
CA GLY A 215 -10.31 -18.95 3.69
C GLY A 215 -8.88 -18.76 4.14
#